data_AF-A0A972Z3X8-F1
#
_entry.id   AF-A0A972Z3X8-F1
#
_cell.length_a   1.000
_cell.length_b   1.000
_cell.length_c   1.000
_cell.angle_alpha   90.00
_cell.angle_beta   90.00
_cell.angle_gamma   90.00
#
_symmetry.space_group_name_H-M   'P 1'
#
loop_
_entity.id
_entity.type
_entity.pdbx_description
1 polymer ?
#
loop_
_entity_poly.entity_id
_entity_poly.type
_entity_poly.pdbx_seq_one_letter_code
_entity_poly.pdbx_strand_id
1 'polypeptide(L)' 'MAAIDAAAPEPVDVLIQRAGRAVARQALEMLGAAYGRRVVVLAGGGNNGADGRVAGARLSATGVAVR' A
#
# COMPACT_ATOMS: atom_id res chain seq x y z
N MET A 1 8.61 0.91 16.26
CA MET A 1 8.54 0.56 14.83
C MET A 1 9.79 0.98 14.07
N ALA A 2 10.16 2.28 14.04
CA ALA A 2 11.34 2.74 13.32
C ALA A 2 12.66 2.00 13.64
N ALA A 3 12.90 1.65 14.91
CA ALA A 3 14.09 0.86 15.29
C ALA A 3 14.07 -0.59 14.77
N ILE A 4 12.88 -1.18 14.57
CA ILE A 4 12.72 -2.51 14.00
C ILE A 4 12.96 -2.46 12.49
N ASP A 5 12.38 -1.47 11.81
CA ASP A 5 12.59 -1.27 10.38
C ASP A 5 14.05 -0.97 10.05
N ALA A 6 14.73 -0.20 10.92
CA ALA A 6 16.15 0.11 10.78
C ALA A 6 17.07 -1.10 11.06
N ALA A 7 16.61 -2.06 11.87
CA ALA A 7 17.35 -3.30 12.15
C ALA A 7 17.07 -4.40 11.12
N ALA A 8 16.16 -4.17 10.18
CA ALA A 8 15.85 -5.15 9.15
C ALA A 8 17.05 -5.34 8.20
N PRO A 9 17.34 -6.59 7.79
CA PRO A 9 18.41 -6.84 6.83
C PRO A 9 18.04 -6.38 5.42
N GLU A 10 16.75 -6.22 5.11
CA GLU A 10 16.31 -5.67 3.84
C GLU A 10 16.31 -4.14 3.80
N PRO A 11 16.54 -3.55 2.61
CA PRO A 11 16.34 -2.12 2.40
C PRO A 11 14.91 -1.69 2.73
N VAL A 12 14.76 -0.50 3.31
CA VAL A 12 13.45 0.09 3.67
C VAL A 12 12.48 0.10 2.47
N ASP A 13 12.97 0.34 1.26
CA ASP A 13 12.15 0.31 0.05
C ASP A 13 11.53 -1.07 -0.22
N VAL A 14 12.25 -2.16 0.08
CA VAL A 14 11.72 -3.52 -0.05
C VAL A 14 10.61 -3.75 0.96
N LEU A 15 10.77 -3.25 2.19
CA LEU A 15 9.73 -3.34 3.22
C LEU A 15 8.49 -2.54 2.82
N ILE A 16 8.66 -1.32 2.32
CA ILE A 16 7.57 -0.47 1.81
C ILE A 16 6.80 -1.18 0.69
N GLN A 17 7.51 -1.78 -0.28
CA GLN A 17 6.88 -2.50 -1.38
C GLN A 17 6.07 -3.71 -0.90
N ARG A 18 6.58 -4.45 0.09
CA ARG A 18 5.89 -5.60 0.70
C ARG A 18 4.66 -5.14 1.49
N ALA A 19 4.80 -4.11 2.32
CA ALA A 19 3.72 -3.54 3.13
C ALA A 19 2.60 -3.00 2.25
N GLY A 20 2.91 -2.15 1.26
CA GLY A 20 1.92 -1.62 0.33
C GLY A 20 1.20 -2.71 -0.47
N ARG A 21 1.88 -3.79 -0.86
CA ARG A 21 1.25 -4.96 -1.48
C ARG A 21 0.26 -5.64 -0.54
N ALA A 22 0.63 -5.85 0.72
CA ALA A 22 -0.25 -6.46 1.71
C ALA A 22 -1.50 -5.60 1.96
N VAL A 23 -1.34 -4.27 2.07
CA VAL A 23 -2.44 -3.32 2.22
C VAL A 23 -3.40 -3.38 1.02
N ALA A 24 -2.87 -3.32 -0.21
CA ALA A 24 -3.71 -3.41 -1.41
C ALA A 24 -4.50 -4.73 -1.46
N ARG A 25 -3.87 -5.85 -1.12
CA ARG A 25 -4.54 -7.16 -1.06
C ARG A 25 -5.67 -7.14 -0.03
N GLN A 26 -5.41 -6.68 1.19
CA GLN A 26 -6.42 -6.63 2.24
C GLN A 26 -7.60 -5.73 1.85
N ALA A 27 -7.33 -4.58 1.22
CA ALA A 27 -8.36 -3.67 0.75
C ALA A 27 -9.26 -4.33 -0.32
N LEU A 28 -8.69 -5.10 -1.26
CA LEU A 28 -9.47 -5.83 -2.25
C LEU A 28 -10.33 -6.94 -1.61
N GLU A 29 -9.79 -7.67 -0.64
CA GLU A 29 -10.54 -8.67 0.12
C GLU A 29 -11.74 -8.04 0.84
N MET A 30 -11.55 -6.86 1.47
CA MET A 30 -12.63 -6.12 2.12
C MET A 30 -13.69 -5.61 1.13
N LEU A 31 -13.28 -5.18 -0.07
CA LEU A 31 -14.20 -4.70 -1.09
C LEU A 31 -14.98 -5.83 -1.79
N GLY A 32 -14.42 -7.04 -1.81
CA GLY A 32 -14.96 -8.23 -2.49
C GLY A 32 -14.88 -8.18 -4.03
N ALA A 33 -14.44 -7.06 -4.60
CA ALA A 33 -14.21 -6.87 -6.03
C ALA A 33 -13.26 -5.68 -6.27
N ALA A 34 -12.63 -5.64 -7.44
CA ALA A 34 -11.72 -4.55 -7.83
C ALA A 34 -12.37 -3.56 -8.81
N TYR A 35 -12.78 -4.06 -9.99
CA TYR A 35 -13.21 -3.20 -11.09
C TYR A 35 -14.42 -2.33 -10.74
N GLY A 36 -14.35 -1.04 -11.10
CA GLY A 36 -15.42 -0.07 -10.85
C GLY A 36 -15.53 0.40 -9.39
N ARG A 37 -14.69 -0.12 -8.48
CA ARG A 37 -14.61 0.38 -7.10
C ARG A 37 -13.80 1.67 -7.03
N ARG A 38 -14.02 2.45 -5.98
CA ARG A 38 -13.34 3.72 -5.71
C ARG A 38 -12.70 3.67 -4.34
N VAL A 39 -11.44 4.08 -4.27
CA VAL A 39 -10.67 4.16 -3.02
C VAL A 39 -9.96 5.51 -2.96
N VAL A 40 -9.92 6.11 -1.78
CA VAL A 40 -9.12 7.30 -1.50
C VAL A 40 -7.93 6.89 -0.64
N VAL A 41 -6.72 7.26 -1.03
CA VAL A 41 -5.49 6.98 -0.29
C VAL A 41 -4.97 8.27 0.34
N LEU A 42 -5.07 8.35 1.66
CA LEU A 42 -4.50 9.47 2.42
C LEU A 42 -3.05 9.14 2.80
N ALA A 43 -2.10 9.66 2.01
CA ALA A 43 -0.68 9.37 2.19
C ALA A 43 0.10 10.57 2.76
N GLY A 44 0.65 10.41 3.96
CA GLY A 44 1.58 11.37 4.56
C GLY A 44 3.00 11.33 3.95
N GLY A 45 3.92 12.11 4.52
CA GLY A 45 5.31 12.19 4.06
C GLY A 45 6.23 11.03 4.49
N GLY A 46 5.87 10.28 5.53
CA GLY A 46 6.68 9.18 6.06
C GLY A 46 6.46 7.82 5.38
N ASN A 47 7.06 6.77 5.94
CA ASN A 47 7.00 5.40 5.40
C ASN A 47 5.56 4.88 5.22
N ASN A 48 4.67 5.12 6.18
CA ASN A 48 3.26 4.73 6.03
C ASN A 48 2.60 5.39 4.80
N GLY A 49 2.99 6.63 4.48
CA GLY A 49 2.53 7.28 3.27
C GLY A 49 3.13 6.66 2.01
N ALA A 50 4.38 6.20 2.06
CA ALA A 50 4.99 5.44 0.98
C ALA A 50 4.28 4.09 0.75
N ASP A 51 3.95 3.37 1.83
CA ASP A 51 3.15 2.14 1.78
C ASP A 51 1.79 2.40 1.12
N GLY A 52 1.12 3.48 1.53
CA GLY A 52 -0.14 3.92 0.96
C GLY A 52 -0.04 4.20 -0.55
N ARG A 53 1.02 4.90 -1.00
CA ARG A 53 1.26 5.16 -2.43
C ARG A 53 1.48 3.87 -3.22
N VAL A 54 2.26 2.93 -2.68
CA VAL A 54 2.42 1.60 -3.30
C VAL A 54 1.09 0.86 -3.36
N ALA A 55 0.30 0.89 -2.29
CA ALA A 55 -1.00 0.24 -2.25
C ALA A 55 -1.96 0.85 -3.28
N GLY A 56 -2.00 2.18 -3.38
CA GLY A 56 -2.80 2.92 -4.36
C GLY A 56 -2.42 2.57 -5.79
N ALA A 57 -1.13 2.53 -6.12
CA ALA A 57 -0.67 2.12 -7.45
C ALA A 57 -1.13 0.70 -7.80
N ARG A 58 -1.03 -0.24 -6.85
CA ARG A 58 -1.48 -1.63 -7.04
C ARG A 58 -2.99 -1.74 -7.20
N LEU A 59 -3.77 -1.03 -6.39
CA LEU A 59 -5.23 -0.98 -6.50
C LEU A 59 -5.63 -0.43 -7.88
N SER A 60 -4.99 0.65 -8.31
CA SER A 60 -5.25 1.24 -9.63
C SER A 60 -4.98 0.27 -10.78
N ALA A 61 -3.90 -0.51 -10.70
CA ALA A 61 -3.59 -1.56 -11.68
C ALA A 61 -4.64 -2.69 -11.75
N THR A 62 -5.53 -2.81 -10.75
CA THR A 62 -6.64 -3.79 -10.75
C THR A 62 -7.99 -3.21 -11.22
N GLY A 63 -8.01 -1.96 -11.70
CA GLY A 63 -9.23 -1.29 -12.16
C GLY A 63 -10.03 -0.59 -11.06
N VAL A 64 -9.44 -0.42 -9.87
CA VAL A 64 -9.97 0.47 -8.83
C VAL A 64 -9.63 1.91 -9.22
N ALA A 65 -10.60 2.81 -9.20
CA ALA A 65 -10.33 4.24 -9.34
C ALA A 65 -9.78 4.78 -8.01
N VAL A 66 -8.48 5.11 -8.00
CA VAL A 66 -7.78 5.61 -6.82
C VAL A 66 -7.63 7.14 -6.91
N ARG A 67 -7.85 7.82 -5.77
CA ARG A 67 -7.58 9.25 -5.58
C ARG A 67 -6.67 9.49 -4.39
#